data_AF-A0A3R6HYL1-F1
#
_entry.id   AF-A0A3R6HYL1-F1
#
_cell.length_a   1.000
_cell.length_b   1.000
_cell.length_c   1.000
_cell.angle_alpha   90.00
_cell.angle_beta   90.00
_cell.angle_gamma   90.00
#
_symmetry.space_group_name_H-M   'P 1'
#
loop_
_entity.id
_entity.type
_entity.pdbx_description
1 polymer ?
#
loop_
_entity_poly.entity_id
_entity_poly.type
_entity_poly.pdbx_seq_one_letter_code
_entity_poly.pdbx_strand_id
1 'polypeptide(L)'
;MKQYIGTKVIMAEPMTMVEAQKVLGREIKPATVEEDGYLVEYKDGYKSWSPKSVFDNAYKPYNNFIDRLCVERDELDDRLTKLNEALCKDGFREKVGDYQYKLMRLQSQSMDKYLNALEYRMKGMGIKIPTSNSN
;
A
#
# COMPACT_ATOMS: atom_id res chain seq x y z
N MET A 1 5.25 6.79 -23.36
CA MET A 1 4.76 7.31 -22.06
C MET A 1 5.86 7.13 -21.01
N LYS A 2 5.90 7.94 -19.97
CA LYS A 2 6.85 7.80 -18.84
C LYS A 2 6.10 7.30 -17.60
N GLN A 3 6.74 6.47 -16.79
CA GLN A 3 6.20 5.96 -15.52
C GLN A 3 6.72 6.80 -14.35
N TYR A 4 5.88 7.03 -13.34
CA TYR A 4 6.21 7.78 -12.13
C TYR A 4 5.69 7.02 -10.90
N ILE A 5 6.41 7.08 -9.79
CA ILE A 5 6.02 6.51 -8.49
C ILE A 5 5.82 7.67 -7.53
N GLY A 6 4.76 7.64 -6.75
CA GLY A 6 4.48 8.65 -5.73
C GLY A 6 3.69 8.08 -4.56
N THR A 7 3.92 8.64 -3.38
CA THR A 7 3.18 8.35 -2.15
C THR A 7 2.39 9.60 -1.76
N LYS A 8 1.14 9.43 -1.33
CA LYS A 8 0.28 10.53 -0.90
C LYS A 8 -0.55 10.16 0.31
N VAL A 9 -0.77 11.15 1.17
CA VAL A 9 -1.76 11.11 2.24
C VAL A 9 -2.98 11.90 1.75
N ILE A 10 -4.15 11.32 1.88
CA ILE A 10 -5.43 11.90 1.45
C ILE A 10 -6.47 11.77 2.56
N MET A 11 -7.52 12.57 2.46
CA MET A 11 -8.76 12.35 3.21
C MET A 11 -9.77 11.69 2.29
N ALA A 12 -10.57 10.78 2.83
CA ALA A 12 -11.62 10.14 2.06
C ALA A 12 -12.86 9.87 2.90
N GLU A 13 -14.02 10.02 2.27
CA GLU A 13 -15.31 9.65 2.83
C GLU A 13 -16.05 8.72 1.85
N PRO A 14 -16.71 7.64 2.34
CA PRO A 14 -17.56 6.82 1.49
C PRO A 14 -18.66 7.68 0.86
N MET A 15 -18.78 7.61 -0.46
CA MET A 15 -19.75 8.41 -1.21
C MET A 15 -20.07 7.71 -2.53
N THR A 16 -21.36 7.59 -2.85
CA THR A 16 -21.77 7.06 -4.16
C THR A 16 -21.32 7.99 -5.28
N MET A 17 -21.14 7.45 -6.48
CA MET A 17 -20.79 8.28 -7.65
C MET A 17 -21.80 9.41 -7.87
N VAL A 18 -23.10 9.15 -7.72
CA VAL A 18 -24.17 10.14 -7.95
C VAL A 18 -24.07 11.30 -6.97
N GLU A 19 -23.80 11.03 -5.69
CA GLU A 19 -23.58 12.06 -4.68
C GLU A 19 -22.30 12.85 -4.96
N ALA A 20 -21.21 12.16 -5.31
CA ALA A 20 -19.94 12.80 -5.61
C ALA A 20 -20.03 13.75 -6.81
N GLN A 21 -20.82 13.45 -7.83
CA GLN A 21 -21.04 14.36 -8.96
C GLN A 21 -21.70 15.67 -8.54
N LYS A 22 -22.64 15.62 -7.59
CA LYS A 22 -23.27 16.82 -7.02
C LYS A 22 -22.24 17.66 -6.26
N VAL A 23 -21.39 17.02 -5.45
CA VAL A 23 -20.34 17.70 -4.68
C VAL A 23 -19.27 18.31 -5.59
N LEU A 24 -18.88 17.60 -6.66
CA LEU A 24 -17.84 18.04 -7.59
C LEU A 24 -18.35 19.03 -8.65
N GLY A 25 -19.67 19.21 -8.79
CA GLY A 25 -20.28 20.08 -9.79
C GLY A 25 -20.01 19.65 -11.24
N ARG A 26 -19.68 18.38 -11.46
CA ARG A 26 -19.39 17.82 -12.80
C ARG A 26 -19.81 16.36 -12.89
N GLU A 27 -20.14 15.92 -14.10
CA GLU A 27 -20.37 14.50 -14.38
C GLU A 27 -19.03 13.74 -14.49
N ILE A 28 -18.97 12.57 -13.86
CA ILE A 28 -17.86 11.61 -13.90
C ILE A 28 -18.24 10.47 -14.86
N LYS A 29 -19.44 9.91 -14.71
CA LYS A 29 -20.07 8.91 -15.58
C LYS A 29 -21.60 9.15 -15.62
N PRO A 30 -22.34 8.55 -16.57
CA PRO A 30 -23.80 8.68 -16.58
C PRO A 30 -24.43 8.24 -15.24
N ALA A 31 -25.35 9.05 -14.70
CA ALA A 31 -25.99 8.81 -13.40
C ALA A 31 -26.85 7.53 -13.33
N THR A 32 -27.08 6.85 -14.46
CA THR A 32 -27.76 5.56 -14.54
C THR A 32 -26.93 4.40 -13.99
N VAL A 33 -25.63 4.60 -13.76
CA VAL A 33 -24.72 3.60 -13.19
C VAL A 33 -24.38 4.04 -11.77
N GLU A 34 -25.10 3.50 -10.79
CA GLU A 34 -24.76 3.70 -9.39
C GLU A 34 -23.57 2.80 -9.02
N GLU A 35 -22.55 3.41 -8.42
CA GLU A 35 -21.32 2.73 -8.02
C GLU A 35 -20.86 3.28 -6.68
N ASP A 36 -20.51 2.37 -5.76
CA ASP A 36 -19.91 2.71 -4.48
C ASP A 36 -18.47 3.20 -4.68
N GLY A 37 -18.09 4.19 -3.89
CA GLY A 37 -16.74 4.70 -3.91
C GLY A 37 -16.47 5.66 -2.78
N TYR A 38 -15.48 6.51 -3.01
CA TYR A 38 -15.04 7.49 -2.03
C TYR A 38 -14.84 8.84 -2.71
N LEU A 39 -15.35 9.90 -2.08
CA LEU A 39 -14.87 11.24 -2.35
C LEU A 39 -13.50 11.39 -1.68
N VAL A 40 -12.50 11.79 -2.45
CA VAL A 40 -11.10 11.92 -2.05
C VAL A 40 -10.71 13.38 -2.10
N GLU A 41 -10.23 13.90 -0.97
CA GLU A 41 -9.70 15.25 -0.84
C GLU A 41 -8.18 15.23 -0.63
N TYR A 42 -7.49 16.04 -1.43
CA TYR A 42 -6.05 16.20 -1.41
C TYR A 42 -5.65 17.38 -0.53
N LYS A 43 -4.37 17.45 -0.16
CA LYS A 43 -3.84 18.49 0.74
C LYS A 43 -4.04 19.93 0.22
N ASP A 44 -4.08 20.10 -1.09
CA ASP A 44 -4.32 21.39 -1.75
C ASP A 44 -5.82 21.75 -1.86
N GLY A 45 -6.71 20.92 -1.30
CA GLY A 45 -8.15 21.09 -1.38
C GLY A 45 -8.76 20.56 -2.68
N TYR A 46 -7.96 20.01 -3.60
CA TYR A 46 -8.49 19.35 -4.79
C TYR A 46 -9.34 18.14 -4.38
N LYS A 47 -10.49 17.96 -5.03
CA LYS A 47 -11.42 16.84 -4.78
C LYS A 47 -11.60 15.99 -6.02
N SER A 48 -11.62 14.68 -5.81
CA SER A 48 -11.89 13.68 -6.85
C SER A 48 -12.78 12.57 -6.29
N TRP A 49 -13.28 11.69 -7.15
CA TRP A 49 -13.97 10.48 -6.71
C TRP A 49 -13.24 9.25 -7.23
N SER A 50 -13.21 8.19 -6.43
CA SER A 50 -12.58 6.91 -6.77
C SER A 50 -13.55 5.76 -6.53
N PRO A 51 -13.70 4.82 -7.49
CA PRO A 51 -14.45 3.59 -7.27
C PRO A 51 -13.93 2.84 -6.05
N LYS A 52 -14.83 2.18 -5.31
CA LYS A 52 -14.49 1.47 -4.07
C LYS A 52 -13.35 0.47 -4.25
N SER A 53 -13.43 -0.36 -5.29
CA SER A 53 -12.40 -1.36 -5.58
C SER A 53 -11.04 -0.75 -5.91
N VAL A 54 -11.01 0.39 -6.58
CA VAL A 54 -9.77 1.12 -6.91
C VAL A 54 -9.18 1.74 -5.64
N PHE A 55 -10.04 2.34 -4.82
CA PHE A 55 -9.62 3.01 -3.58
C PHE A 55 -9.08 2.02 -2.54
N ASP A 56 -9.82 0.96 -2.23
CA ASP A 56 -9.45 -0.02 -1.20
C ASP A 56 -8.14 -0.78 -1.54
N ASN A 57 -7.84 -0.89 -2.84
CA ASN A 57 -6.57 -1.45 -3.32
C ASN A 57 -5.40 -0.47 -3.22
N ALA A 58 -5.64 0.84 -3.40
CA ALA A 58 -4.59 1.86 -3.47
C ALA A 58 -4.28 2.51 -2.12
N TYR A 59 -5.23 2.55 -1.19
CA TYR A 59 -5.09 3.26 0.08
C TYR A 59 -5.38 2.34 1.27
N LYS A 60 -4.63 2.53 2.35
CA LYS A 60 -4.88 1.90 3.64
C LYS A 60 -5.29 2.97 4.65
N PRO A 61 -6.43 2.78 5.36
CA PRO A 61 -6.85 3.75 6.37
C PRO A 61 -5.85 3.77 7.52
N TYR A 62 -5.63 4.96 8.08
CA TYR A 62 -4.92 5.10 9.35
C TYR A 62 -5.59 6.22 10.16
N ASN A 63 -5.84 5.97 11.45
CA ASN A 63 -6.43 6.94 12.36
C ASN A 63 -5.43 7.45 13.38
N ASN A 64 -4.39 6.66 13.66
CA ASN A 64 -3.39 6.97 14.66
C ASN A 64 -2.01 6.44 14.24
N PHE A 65 -1.02 6.59 15.12
CA PHE A 65 0.34 6.13 14.84
C PHE A 65 0.48 4.59 14.87
N ILE A 66 -0.41 3.88 15.56
CA ILE A 66 -0.44 2.40 15.59
C ILE A 66 -0.86 1.88 14.22
N ASP A 67 -1.91 2.44 13.62
CA ASP A 67 -2.36 2.05 12.28
C ASP A 67 -1.25 2.27 11.24
N ARG A 68 -0.54 3.41 11.32
CA ARG A 68 0.62 3.67 10.46
C ARG A 68 1.74 2.66 10.66
N LEU A 69 1.99 2.23 11.89
CA LEU A 69 3.00 1.21 12.19
C LEU A 69 2.60 -0.14 11.60
N CYS A 70 1.32 -0.52 11.68
CA CYS A 70 0.81 -1.74 11.05
C CYS A 70 0.95 -1.69 9.53
N VAL A 71 0.55 -0.58 8.88
CA VAL A 71 0.68 -0.39 7.43
C VAL A 71 2.15 -0.48 6.99
N GLU A 72 3.06 0.19 7.70
CA GLU A 72 4.49 0.14 7.38
C GLU A 72 5.06 -1.27 7.50
N ARG A 73 4.67 -2.02 8.54
CA ARG A 73 5.07 -3.42 8.74
C ARG A 73 4.56 -4.29 7.59
N ASP A 74 3.29 -4.18 7.23
CA ASP A 74 2.66 -4.99 6.18
C ASP A 74 3.27 -4.70 4.79
N GLU A 75 3.54 -3.42 4.48
CA GLU A 75 4.20 -3.04 3.23
C GLU A 75 5.65 -3.57 3.16
N LEU A 76 6.37 -3.55 4.28
CA LEU A 76 7.72 -4.08 4.35
C LEU A 76 7.74 -5.61 4.19
N ASP A 77 6.80 -6.31 4.83
CA ASP A 77 6.64 -7.76 4.75
C ASP A 77 6.31 -8.22 3.32
N ASP A 78 5.37 -7.56 2.64
CA ASP A 78 5.04 -7.84 1.23
C ASP A 78 6.26 -7.61 0.31
N ARG A 79 7.00 -6.52 0.50
CA ARG A 79 8.20 -6.24 -0.29
C ARG A 79 9.32 -7.26 -0.02
N LEU A 80 9.49 -7.67 1.24
CA LEU A 80 10.48 -8.68 1.62
C LEU A 80 10.12 -10.05 1.04
N THR A 81 8.85 -10.44 1.11
CA THR A 81 8.32 -11.68 0.52
C THR A 81 8.59 -11.71 -0.98
N LYS A 82 8.21 -10.68 -1.73
CA LYS A 82 8.46 -10.58 -3.18
C LYS A 82 9.96 -10.61 -3.53
N LEU A 83 10.79 -9.97 -2.72
CA LEU A 83 12.25 -10.01 -2.91
C LEU A 83 12.80 -11.42 -2.68
N ASN A 84 12.37 -12.11 -1.63
CA ASN A 84 12.78 -13.47 -1.32
C ASN A 84 12.31 -14.46 -2.40
N GLU A 85 11.07 -14.34 -2.86
CA GLU A 85 10.55 -15.11 -4.00
C GLU A 85 11.40 -14.90 -5.25
N ALA A 86 11.78 -13.65 -5.57
CA ALA A 86 12.64 -13.37 -6.71
C ALA A 86 14.02 -14.00 -6.57
N LEU A 87 14.63 -13.90 -5.38
CA LEU A 87 15.95 -14.47 -5.08
C LEU A 87 16.00 -16.00 -5.17
N CYS A 88 14.86 -16.67 -5.03
CA CYS A 88 14.71 -18.13 -5.14
C CYS A 88 14.35 -18.60 -6.56
N LYS A 89 14.07 -17.71 -7.52
CA LYS A 89 13.72 -18.10 -8.89
C LYS A 89 14.96 -18.57 -9.66
N ASP A 90 14.84 -19.71 -10.33
CA ASP A 90 15.86 -20.23 -11.25
C ASP A 90 16.20 -19.18 -12.31
N GLY A 91 17.49 -19.04 -12.64
CA GLY A 91 17.96 -18.07 -13.63
C GLY A 91 17.98 -16.61 -13.15
N PHE A 92 17.47 -16.31 -11.94
CA PHE A 92 17.39 -14.92 -11.47
C PHE A 92 18.77 -14.32 -11.22
N ARG A 93 19.69 -15.11 -10.64
CA ARG A 93 21.07 -14.66 -10.37
C ARG A 93 21.81 -14.33 -11.65
N GLU A 94 21.67 -15.16 -12.68
CA GLU A 94 22.24 -14.98 -14.01
C GLU A 94 21.67 -13.71 -14.67
N LYS A 95 20.35 -13.48 -14.52
CA LYS A 95 19.66 -12.32 -15.08
C LYS A 95 20.14 -10.99 -14.48
N VAL A 96 20.32 -10.92 -13.16
CA VAL A 96 20.69 -9.66 -12.49
C VAL A 96 22.21 -9.48 -12.32
N GLY A 97 22.97 -10.56 -12.43
CA GLY A 97 24.41 -10.61 -12.22
C GLY A 97 24.79 -10.75 -10.75
N ASP A 98 25.94 -11.38 -10.51
CA ASP A 98 26.42 -11.77 -9.17
C ASP A 98 26.48 -10.62 -8.16
N TYR A 99 26.95 -9.45 -8.60
CA TYR A 99 27.09 -8.30 -7.70
C TYR A 99 25.73 -7.78 -7.25
N GLN A 100 24.77 -7.61 -8.16
CA GLN A 100 23.41 -7.20 -7.81
C GLN A 100 22.71 -8.25 -6.96
N TYR A 101 22.85 -9.54 -7.31
CA TYR A 101 22.28 -10.63 -6.51
C TYR A 101 22.78 -10.57 -5.05
N LYS A 102 24.08 -10.36 -4.84
CA LYS A 102 24.67 -10.19 -3.51
C LYS A 102 24.08 -8.98 -2.76
N LEU A 103 23.93 -7.83 -3.42
CA LEU A 103 23.33 -6.63 -2.82
C LEU A 103 21.84 -6.84 -2.48
N MET A 104 21.09 -7.55 -3.33
CA MET A 104 19.69 -7.90 -3.08
C MET A 104 19.53 -8.87 -1.89
N ARG A 105 20.49 -9.79 -1.68
CA ARG A 105 20.53 -10.62 -0.46
C ARG A 105 20.80 -9.78 0.79
N LEU A 106 21.72 -8.82 0.71
CA LEU A 106 21.98 -7.87 1.80
C LEU A 106 20.75 -6.99 2.10
N GLN A 107 20.05 -6.55 1.05
CA GLN A 107 18.80 -5.82 1.15
C GLN A 107 17.74 -6.65 1.90
N SER A 108 17.53 -7.90 1.50
CA SER A 108 16.59 -8.83 2.17
C SER A 108 16.91 -8.97 3.67
N GLN A 109 18.16 -9.22 4.03
CA GLN A 109 18.60 -9.31 5.43
C GLN A 109 18.37 -8.02 6.24
N SER A 110 18.53 -6.86 5.60
CA SER A 110 18.33 -5.57 6.26
C SER A 110 16.84 -5.27 6.45
N MET A 111 16.02 -5.63 5.47
CA MET A 111 14.55 -5.52 5.55
C MET A 111 14.00 -6.44 6.63
N ASP A 112 14.49 -7.67 6.75
CA ASP A 112 14.11 -8.61 7.81
C ASP A 112 14.41 -8.05 9.21
N LYS A 113 15.61 -7.48 9.42
CA LYS A 113 15.94 -6.80 10.67
C LYS A 113 15.01 -5.63 10.96
N TYR A 114 14.63 -4.86 9.94
CA TYR A 114 13.71 -3.74 10.13
C TYR A 114 12.31 -4.24 10.48
N LEU A 115 11.82 -5.28 9.81
CA LEU A 115 10.54 -5.92 10.09
C LEU A 115 10.48 -6.38 11.55
N ASN A 116 11.50 -7.10 12.00
CA ASN A 116 11.63 -7.53 13.39
C ASN A 116 11.58 -6.34 14.38
N ALA A 117 12.23 -5.22 14.06
CA ALA A 117 12.16 -4.02 14.92
C ALA A 117 10.75 -3.42 15.00
N LEU A 118 10.01 -3.40 13.89
CA LEU A 118 8.60 -2.98 13.88
C LEU A 118 7.74 -3.93 14.72
N GLU A 119 7.93 -5.24 14.57
CA GLU A 119 7.20 -6.26 15.31
C GLU A 119 7.50 -6.21 16.82
N TYR A 120 8.76 -5.97 17.22
CA TYR A 120 9.09 -5.78 18.63
C TYR A 120 8.44 -4.52 19.22
N ARG A 121 8.36 -3.42 18.47
CA ARG A 121 7.62 -2.23 18.88
C ARG A 121 6.13 -2.55 19.06
N MET A 122 5.53 -3.24 18.11
CA MET A 122 4.12 -3.64 18.16
C MET A 122 3.83 -4.53 19.37
N LYS A 123 4.68 -5.54 19.61
CA LYS A 123 4.59 -6.44 20.77
C LYS A 123 4.73 -5.67 22.09
N GLY A 124 5.67 -4.72 22.18
CA GLY A 124 5.86 -3.87 23.35
C GLY A 124 4.65 -3.00 23.69
N MET A 125 3.80 -2.72 22.69
CA MET A 125 2.53 -2.00 22.85
C MET A 125 1.31 -2.92 23.01
N GLY A 126 1.50 -4.23 23.07
CA GLY A 126 0.40 -5.21 23.20
C GLY A 126 -0.43 -5.40 21.93
N ILE A 127 0.07 -4.99 20.77
CA ILE A 127 -0.61 -5.16 19.48
C ILE A 127 -0.43 -6.62 19.02
N LYS A 128 -1.53 -7.28 18.64
CA LYS A 128 -1.47 -8.63 18.05
C LYS A 128 -0.91 -8.54 16.64
N ILE A 129 0.15 -9.28 16.40
CA ILE A 129 0.78 -9.41 15.09
C ILE A 129 0.17 -10.66 14.43
N PRO A 130 -0.48 -10.53 13.25
CA PRO A 130 -0.85 -11.70 12.46
C PRO A 130 0.41 -12.50 12.15
N THR A 131 0.46 -13.76 12.58
CA THR A 131 1.54 -14.67 12.20
C THR A 131 1.44 -14.91 10.69
N SER A 132 2.50 -14.63 9.95
CA SER A 132 2.64 -15.05 8.57
C SER A 132 2.49 -16.57 8.52
N ASN A 133 1.56 -17.06 7.70
CA ASN A 133 1.43 -18.50 7.43
C ASN A 133 2.70 -18.96 6.71
N SER A 134 3.68 -19.42 7.47
CA SER A 134 4.77 -20.23 6.94
C SER A 134 4.19 -21.58 6.52
N ASN A 135 3.90 -21.71 5.22
CA ASN A 135 3.78 -22.99 4.53
C ASN A 135 5.09 -23.27 3.80
#